data_AF-A0A9E3SRQ7-F1
#
_entry.id   AF-A0A9E3SRQ7-F1
#
_cell.length_a   1.000
_cell.length_b   1.000
_cell.length_c   1.000
_cell.angle_alpha   90.00
_cell.angle_beta   90.00
_cell.angle_gamma   90.00
#
_symmetry.space_group_name_H-M   'P 1'
#
loop_
_entity.id
_entity.type
_entity.pdbx_description
1 polymer ?
#
loop_
_entity_poly.entity_id
_entity_poly.type
_entity_poly.pdbx_seq_one_letter_code
_entity_poly.pdbx_strand_id
1 'polypeptide(L)'
;MTNHLRYETGELKACIDLRKVIEHFWGPGKPEGRAVRYAAHWRDDGRRDSFYVYDDGYKDFASGEAGDLLDWLQKEGIAPDFPSAAQWAINYLGGQVAPVDHPIIRSNRTSLQSTTPDWQQAALKALEESQRYLWSERREPKSILAYLQQERGLTEATIHQRSLGYNPSWHKTDYRNPDTGKLAKLPPGIVIPIWENGQLVALRVRCRVGTLAVWLDIDPDQFGSGRHEGEELPKYLNLAGSRLSGVLFNGDAVVSGQPVLLVEGEFDAMLADQILNANRDDPIA
;
A
#
# COMPACT_ATOMS: atom_id res chain seq x y z
N MET A 1 1.43 31.28 36.28
CA MET A 1 1.15 30.23 37.28
C MET A 1 0.65 29.01 36.52
N THR A 2 1.57 28.12 36.14
CA THR A 2 1.22 26.91 35.37
C THR A 2 0.86 25.82 36.37
N ASN A 3 -0.42 25.50 36.46
CA ASN A 3 -0.94 24.48 37.37
C ASN A 3 -0.48 23.12 36.84
N HIS A 4 0.56 22.53 37.45
CA HIS A 4 0.95 21.15 37.18
C HIS A 4 -0.07 20.22 37.81
N LEU A 5 -1.17 19.96 37.10
CA LEU A 5 -2.04 18.83 37.39
C LEU A 5 -1.24 17.54 37.15
N ARG A 6 -0.68 16.99 38.24
CA ARG A 6 -0.13 15.64 38.27
C ARG A 6 -1.31 14.69 38.45
N TYR A 7 -1.86 14.21 37.35
CA TYR A 7 -2.80 13.10 37.41
C TYR A 7 -2.02 11.79 37.62
N GLU A 8 -2.49 10.93 38.51
CA GLU A 8 -2.01 9.55 38.54
C GLU A 8 -2.56 8.80 37.31
N THR A 9 -1.80 7.85 36.76
CA THR A 9 -2.14 7.14 35.50
C THR A 9 -3.55 6.51 35.52
N GLY A 10 -4.01 6.02 36.67
CA GLY A 10 -5.35 5.47 36.83
C GLY A 10 -6.45 6.53 36.68
N GLU A 11 -6.22 7.76 37.14
CA GLU A 11 -7.17 8.88 37.03
C GLU A 11 -7.25 9.40 35.60
N LEU A 12 -6.13 9.40 34.86
CA LEU A 12 -6.09 9.76 33.44
C LEU A 12 -6.97 8.85 32.59
N LYS A 13 -6.87 7.53 32.81
CA LYS A 13 -7.63 6.52 32.06
C LYS A 13 -9.13 6.60 32.36
N ALA A 14 -9.50 6.85 33.62
CA ALA A 14 -10.90 6.96 34.03
C ALA A 14 -11.62 8.19 33.45
N CYS A 15 -10.88 9.25 33.09
CA CYS A 15 -11.46 10.50 32.58
C CYS A 15 -11.61 10.54 31.05
N ILE A 16 -11.09 9.55 30.33
CA ILE A 16 -11.06 9.55 28.86
C ILE A 16 -11.87 8.36 28.34
N ASP A 17 -12.96 8.65 27.62
CA ASP A 17 -13.73 7.64 26.91
C ASP A 17 -12.98 7.24 25.64
N LEU A 18 -12.37 6.04 25.64
CA LEU A 18 -11.59 5.53 24.52
C LEU A 18 -12.40 5.46 23.23
N ARG A 19 -13.73 5.23 23.29
CA ARG A 19 -14.58 5.19 22.09
C ARG A 19 -14.54 6.51 21.33
N LYS A 20 -14.58 7.63 22.06
CA LYS A 20 -14.54 8.98 21.46
C LYS A 20 -13.17 9.30 20.87
N VAL A 21 -12.11 8.83 21.51
CA VAL A 21 -10.75 8.96 20.98
C VAL A 21 -10.64 8.20 19.67
N ILE A 22 -11.06 6.93 19.63
CA ILE A 22 -10.97 6.12 18.42
C ILE A 22 -11.88 6.66 17.31
N GLU A 23 -13.11 7.08 17.63
CA GLU A 23 -14.01 7.72 16.66
C GLU A 23 -13.40 8.97 16.04
N HIS A 24 -12.66 9.76 16.82
CA HIS A 24 -11.97 10.94 16.32
C HIS A 24 -10.89 10.59 15.27
N PHE A 25 -10.18 9.47 15.44
CA PHE A 25 -9.10 9.06 14.52
C PHE A 25 -9.57 8.18 13.36
N TRP A 26 -10.50 7.26 13.62
CA TRP A 26 -10.92 6.23 12.66
C TRP A 26 -12.28 6.53 12.03
N GLY A 27 -12.99 7.57 12.49
CA GLY A 27 -14.36 7.85 12.11
C GLY A 27 -15.37 6.98 12.87
N PRO A 28 -16.66 7.07 12.53
CA PRO A 28 -17.72 6.39 13.27
C PRO A 28 -17.65 4.85 13.11
N GLY A 29 -17.62 4.13 14.23
CA GLY A 29 -17.74 2.67 14.26
C GLY A 29 -19.18 2.17 14.34
N LYS A 30 -19.36 0.85 14.47
CA LYS A 30 -20.67 0.20 14.59
C LYS A 30 -21.01 -0.01 16.08
N PRO A 31 -22.02 0.66 16.64
CA PRO A 31 -22.40 0.47 18.04
C PRO A 31 -22.87 -0.97 18.31
N GLU A 32 -22.40 -1.57 19.39
CA GLU A 32 -22.78 -2.92 19.80
C GLU A 32 -22.78 -3.05 21.33
N GLY A 33 -23.96 -2.88 21.94
CA GLY A 33 -24.12 -2.89 23.38
C GLY A 33 -23.33 -1.75 24.05
N ARG A 34 -22.38 -2.10 24.92
CA ARG A 34 -21.48 -1.12 25.58
C ARG A 34 -20.26 -0.76 24.75
N ALA A 35 -20.00 -1.48 23.66
CA ALA A 35 -18.84 -1.31 22.82
C ALA A 35 -19.18 -0.61 21.49
N VAL A 36 -18.15 -0.12 20.82
CA VAL A 36 -18.18 0.25 19.41
C VAL A 36 -17.23 -0.67 18.65
N ARG A 37 -17.71 -1.26 17.56
CA ARG A 37 -16.99 -2.25 16.77
C ARG A 37 -16.38 -1.62 15.51
N TYR A 38 -15.13 -1.99 15.24
CA TYR A 38 -14.38 -1.57 14.07
C TYR A 38 -13.70 -2.77 13.40
N ALA A 39 -13.35 -2.59 12.14
CA ALA A 39 -12.29 -3.37 11.51
C ALA A 39 -10.94 -2.80 11.99
N ALA A 40 -10.12 -3.64 12.63
CA ALA A 40 -8.81 -3.20 13.10
C ALA A 40 -7.93 -2.76 11.94
N HIS A 41 -7.43 -1.52 11.95
CA HIS A 41 -6.56 -0.99 10.89
C HIS A 41 -5.24 -1.75 10.72
N TRP A 42 -4.79 -2.44 11.79
CA TRP A 42 -3.55 -3.23 11.79
C TRP A 42 -3.71 -4.67 11.29
N ARG A 43 -4.93 -5.17 11.05
CA ARG A 43 -5.16 -6.54 10.58
C ARG A 43 -5.52 -6.56 9.09
N ASP A 44 -4.85 -7.45 8.35
CA ASP A 44 -5.14 -7.75 6.94
C ASP A 44 -5.94 -9.05 6.82
N ASP A 45 -7.09 -9.10 7.49
CA ASP A 45 -7.96 -10.30 7.53
C ASP A 45 -9.26 -10.13 6.73
N GLY A 46 -9.26 -9.18 5.78
CA GLY A 46 -10.45 -8.80 5.01
C GLY A 46 -11.37 -7.84 5.75
N ARG A 47 -10.82 -6.97 6.62
CA ARG A 47 -11.54 -5.94 7.39
C ARG A 47 -12.71 -6.50 8.19
N ARG A 48 -12.49 -7.60 8.91
CA ARG A 48 -13.53 -8.14 9.78
C ARG A 48 -13.69 -7.25 10.99
N ASP A 49 -14.91 -6.81 11.19
CA ASP A 49 -15.36 -6.06 12.36
C ASP A 49 -15.29 -6.96 13.60
N SER A 50 -14.12 -7.09 14.21
CA SER A 50 -13.88 -7.87 15.43
C SER A 50 -13.05 -7.13 16.47
N PHE A 51 -12.79 -5.83 16.24
CA PHE A 51 -12.15 -4.94 17.20
C PHE A 51 -13.21 -4.17 17.98
N TYR A 52 -13.37 -4.51 19.25
CA TYR A 52 -14.38 -3.94 20.14
C TYR A 52 -13.74 -2.93 21.08
N VAL A 53 -14.31 -1.73 21.12
CA VAL A 53 -13.83 -0.60 21.92
C VAL A 53 -14.87 -0.26 22.98
N TYR A 54 -14.47 -0.32 24.23
CA TYR A 54 -15.22 0.11 25.41
C TYR A 54 -14.74 1.51 25.84
N ASP A 55 -15.38 2.10 26.85
CA ASP A 55 -14.95 3.39 27.38
C ASP A 55 -13.56 3.32 28.04
N ASP A 56 -13.23 2.20 28.67
CA ASP A 56 -12.01 2.00 29.46
C ASP A 56 -10.91 1.17 28.75
N GLY A 57 -11.20 0.59 27.59
CA GLY A 57 -10.24 -0.26 26.89
C GLY A 57 -10.79 -0.91 25.63
N TYR A 58 -10.00 -1.81 25.04
CA TYR A 58 -10.36 -2.51 23.81
C TYR A 58 -10.10 -4.02 23.90
N LYS A 59 -10.78 -4.76 23.04
CA LYS A 59 -10.57 -6.18 22.79
C LYS A 59 -10.67 -6.48 21.30
N ASP A 60 -9.63 -7.06 20.73
CA ASP A 60 -9.65 -7.64 19.40
C ASP A 60 -9.95 -9.14 19.51
N PHE A 61 -11.14 -9.57 19.12
CA PHE A 61 -11.55 -10.98 19.21
C PHE A 61 -10.88 -11.87 18.16
N ALA A 62 -10.29 -11.30 17.11
CA ALA A 62 -9.59 -12.09 16.12
C ALA A 62 -8.14 -12.38 16.51
N SER A 63 -7.43 -11.39 17.08
CA SER A 63 -6.05 -11.61 17.57
C SER A 63 -6.00 -12.07 19.03
N GLY A 64 -7.08 -11.88 19.79
CA GLY A 64 -7.13 -12.13 21.23
C GLY A 64 -6.50 -11.00 22.06
N GLU A 65 -6.01 -9.93 21.44
CA GLU A 65 -5.33 -8.82 22.10
C GLU A 65 -6.33 -7.92 22.84
N ALA A 66 -5.90 -7.39 23.97
CA ALA A 66 -6.65 -6.41 24.75
C ALA A 66 -5.69 -5.35 25.29
N GLY A 67 -6.18 -4.14 25.50
CA GLY A 67 -5.39 -3.05 26.06
C GLY A 67 -6.25 -1.85 26.40
N ASP A 68 -5.62 -0.80 26.90
CA ASP A 68 -6.27 0.45 27.24
C ASP A 68 -5.88 1.60 26.30
N LEU A 69 -6.26 2.82 26.64
CA LEU A 69 -5.93 4.03 25.90
C LEU A 69 -4.44 4.14 25.58
N LEU A 70 -3.55 3.86 26.55
CA LEU A 70 -2.11 4.04 26.36
C LEU A 70 -1.57 2.98 25.40
N ASP A 71 -2.04 1.74 25.51
CA ASP A 71 -1.70 0.66 24.59
C ASP A 71 -2.17 0.99 23.18
N TRP A 72 -3.37 1.54 23.04
CA TRP A 72 -3.93 1.95 21.76
C TRP A 72 -3.13 3.10 21.14
N LEU A 73 -2.79 4.14 21.90
CA LEU A 73 -1.98 5.27 21.40
C LEU A 73 -0.59 4.83 20.93
N GLN A 74 0.02 3.86 21.62
CA GLN A 74 1.28 3.25 21.20
C GLN A 74 1.11 2.45 19.92
N LYS A 75 0.05 1.64 19.86
CA LYS A 75 -0.24 0.80 18.71
C LYS A 75 -0.54 1.60 17.44
N GLU A 76 -1.21 2.74 17.58
CA GLU A 76 -1.46 3.69 16.49
C GLU A 76 -0.24 4.54 16.12
N GLY A 77 0.85 4.45 16.89
CA GLY A 77 2.05 5.26 16.69
C GLY A 77 1.85 6.75 17.03
N ILE A 78 0.79 7.09 17.77
CA ILE A 78 0.51 8.46 18.24
C ILE A 78 1.48 8.85 19.36
N ALA A 79 1.82 7.90 20.23
CA ALA A 79 2.78 8.09 21.31
C ALA A 79 3.67 6.85 21.44
N PRO A 80 5.00 6.95 21.21
CA PRO A 80 5.87 5.78 21.07
C PRO A 80 6.20 5.07 22.39
N ASP A 81 5.97 5.72 23.52
CA ASP A 81 6.24 5.19 24.85
C ASP A 81 5.20 5.66 25.87
N PHE A 82 5.23 5.03 27.04
CA PHE A 82 4.30 5.30 28.13
C PHE A 82 4.33 6.77 28.60
N PRO A 83 5.50 7.42 28.83
CA PRO A 83 5.55 8.84 29.18
C PRO A 83 4.88 9.75 28.15
N SER A 84 5.12 9.51 26.86
CA SER A 84 4.52 10.29 25.77
C SER A 84 3.01 10.07 25.70
N ALA A 85 2.54 8.85 25.94
CA ALA A 85 1.11 8.52 25.93
C ALA A 85 0.38 9.17 27.11
N ALA A 86 0.99 9.17 28.30
CA ALA A 86 0.46 9.87 29.47
C ALA A 86 0.40 11.39 29.24
N GLN A 87 1.44 11.97 28.63
CA GLN A 87 1.46 13.39 28.29
C GLN A 87 0.39 13.75 27.24
N TRP A 88 0.16 12.88 26.25
CA TRP A 88 -0.93 13.04 25.28
C TRP A 88 -2.29 13.06 25.99
N ALA A 89 -2.53 12.11 26.91
CA ALA A 89 -3.78 12.04 27.67
C ALA A 89 -4.03 13.32 28.50
N ILE A 90 -2.98 13.87 29.13
CA ILE A 90 -3.05 15.15 29.87
C ILE A 90 -3.44 16.28 28.93
N ASN A 91 -2.83 16.37 27.75
CA ASN A 91 -3.12 17.41 26.78
C ASN A 91 -4.56 17.30 26.24
N TYR A 92 -5.03 16.07 26.01
CA TYR A 92 -6.39 15.77 25.54
C TYR A 92 -7.44 16.23 26.55
N LEU A 93 -7.25 15.92 27.83
CA LEU A 93 -8.12 16.40 28.92
C LEU A 93 -8.05 17.91 29.12
N GLY A 94 -6.89 18.52 28.87
CA GLY A 94 -6.70 19.96 28.93
C GLY A 94 -7.31 20.75 27.76
N GLY A 95 -7.93 20.06 26.78
CA GLY A 95 -8.46 20.69 25.56
C GLY A 95 -7.38 21.31 24.67
N GLN A 96 -6.11 20.95 24.89
CA GLN A 96 -4.95 21.48 24.16
C GLN A 96 -4.58 20.65 22.93
N VAL A 97 -5.28 19.54 22.69
CA VAL A 97 -5.17 18.79 21.43
C VAL A 97 -5.99 19.55 20.37
N ALA A 98 -5.35 20.55 19.76
CA ALA A 98 -5.76 21.17 18.51
C ALA A 98 -5.65 20.13 17.36
N PRO A 99 -6.36 20.28 16.22
CA PRO A 99 -6.50 19.24 15.21
C PRO A 99 -5.13 18.72 14.84
N VAL A 100 -4.93 17.42 15.04
CA VAL A 100 -3.66 16.81 14.71
C VAL A 100 -3.55 16.87 13.19
N ASP A 101 -2.83 17.89 12.69
CA ASP A 101 -2.09 17.78 11.44
C ASP A 101 -1.41 16.42 11.53
N HIS A 102 -1.85 15.52 10.66
CA HIS A 102 -1.56 14.10 10.78
C HIS A 102 -0.09 13.93 11.12
N PRO A 103 0.27 13.40 12.30
CA PRO A 103 1.52 12.70 12.41
C PRO A 103 1.27 11.52 11.49
N ILE A 104 1.76 11.64 10.25
CA ILE A 104 2.00 10.52 9.37
C ILE A 104 2.49 9.43 10.29
N ILE A 105 1.71 8.35 10.42
CA ILE A 105 2.13 7.15 11.09
C ILE A 105 3.45 6.79 10.42
N ARG A 106 4.57 7.25 10.98
CA ARG A 106 5.86 6.66 10.76
C ARG A 106 5.68 5.35 11.48
N SER A 107 5.16 4.38 10.74
CA SER A 107 5.13 3.04 11.23
C SER A 107 6.60 2.74 11.51
N ASN A 108 6.96 2.67 12.79
CA ASN A 108 7.99 1.75 13.24
C ASN A 108 7.43 0.34 13.08
N ARG A 109 6.95 0.00 11.87
CA ARG A 109 7.03 -1.37 11.40
C ARG A 109 8.52 -1.61 11.40
N THR A 110 8.96 -2.30 12.45
CA THR A 110 10.02 -3.29 12.36
C THR A 110 10.04 -3.78 10.93
N SER A 111 11.09 -3.41 10.18
CA SER A 111 11.18 -3.63 8.76
C SER A 111 10.89 -5.10 8.48
N LEU A 112 9.67 -5.42 8.05
CA LEU A 112 9.39 -6.65 7.33
C LEU A 112 10.03 -6.43 5.97
N GLN A 113 11.34 -6.68 5.96
CA GLN A 113 12.27 -6.70 4.84
C GLN A 113 12.03 -5.58 3.83
N SER A 114 12.79 -4.48 4.00
CA SER A 114 13.28 -3.76 2.84
C SER A 114 13.75 -4.80 1.84
N THR A 115 13.25 -4.73 0.61
CA THR A 115 13.65 -5.60 -0.49
C THR A 115 15.14 -5.91 -0.40
N THR A 116 15.48 -7.18 -0.18
CA THR A 116 16.88 -7.54 0.04
C THR A 116 17.70 -7.17 -1.19
N PRO A 117 19.00 -6.88 -1.07
CA PRO A 117 19.84 -6.58 -2.23
C PRO A 117 19.71 -7.63 -3.35
N ASP A 118 19.70 -8.92 -2.97
CA ASP A 118 19.50 -10.05 -3.89
C ASP A 118 18.15 -9.99 -4.61
N TRP A 119 17.07 -9.64 -3.89
CA TRP A 119 15.76 -9.45 -4.49
C TRP A 119 15.78 -8.28 -5.48
N GLN A 120 16.36 -7.15 -5.07
CA GLN A 120 16.37 -5.93 -5.88
C GLN A 120 17.15 -6.13 -7.17
N GLN A 121 18.29 -6.81 -7.09
CA GLN A 121 19.08 -7.18 -8.27
C GLN A 121 18.29 -8.10 -9.23
N ALA A 122 17.65 -9.15 -8.71
CA ALA A 122 16.86 -10.05 -9.53
C ALA A 122 15.63 -9.36 -10.16
N ALA A 123 14.97 -8.48 -9.40
CA ALA A 123 13.84 -7.71 -9.87
C ALA A 123 14.24 -6.70 -10.96
N LEU A 124 15.34 -5.96 -10.77
CA LEU A 124 15.86 -5.03 -11.78
C LEU A 124 16.22 -5.75 -13.09
N LYS A 125 16.87 -6.92 -12.99
CA LYS A 125 17.17 -7.75 -14.17
C LYS A 125 15.88 -8.19 -14.89
N ALA A 126 14.90 -8.70 -14.16
CA ALA A 126 13.62 -9.13 -14.74
C ALA A 126 12.85 -7.95 -15.36
N LEU A 127 12.92 -6.77 -14.75
CA LEU A 127 12.35 -5.53 -15.28
C LEU A 127 13.02 -5.13 -16.60
N GLU A 128 14.35 -5.09 -16.64
CA GLU A 128 15.12 -4.73 -17.84
C GLU A 128 14.83 -5.70 -19.00
N GLU A 129 14.76 -7.00 -18.71
CA GLU A 129 14.37 -8.01 -19.69
C GLU A 129 12.95 -7.79 -20.22
N SER A 130 12.01 -7.47 -19.34
CA SER A 130 10.62 -7.20 -19.70
C SER A 130 10.47 -5.90 -20.52
N GLN A 131 11.25 -4.86 -20.20
CA GLN A 131 11.29 -3.61 -20.96
C GLN A 131 11.85 -3.86 -22.36
N ARG A 132 13.00 -4.55 -22.46
CA ARG A 132 13.61 -4.91 -23.74
C ARG A 132 12.66 -5.73 -24.61
N TYR A 133 11.87 -6.62 -24.01
CA TYR A 133 10.88 -7.40 -24.74
C TYR A 133 9.70 -6.52 -25.22
N LEU A 134 9.17 -5.64 -24.37
CA LEU A 134 8.10 -4.70 -24.72
C LEU A 134 8.47 -3.82 -25.92
N TRP A 135 9.72 -3.36 -25.99
CA TRP A 135 10.22 -2.51 -27.07
C TRP A 135 10.83 -3.29 -28.25
N SER A 136 10.63 -4.60 -28.32
CA SER A 136 11.14 -5.41 -29.43
C SER A 136 10.24 -5.36 -30.66
N GLU A 137 10.80 -5.64 -31.83
CA GLU A 137 10.08 -5.64 -33.12
C GLU A 137 9.08 -6.80 -33.31
N ARG A 138 8.84 -7.61 -32.27
CA ARG A 138 7.95 -8.78 -32.32
C ARG A 138 6.48 -8.37 -32.37
N ARG A 139 5.64 -9.21 -32.96
CA ARG A 139 4.19 -8.94 -33.12
C ARG A 139 3.46 -8.77 -31.78
N GLU A 140 3.72 -9.66 -30.82
CA GLU A 140 3.06 -9.65 -29.51
C GLU A 140 3.31 -8.35 -28.72
N PRO A 141 4.56 -7.91 -28.45
CA PRO A 141 4.80 -6.65 -27.75
C PRO A 141 4.28 -5.41 -28.49
N LYS A 142 4.25 -5.40 -29.83
CA LYS A 142 3.55 -4.34 -30.60
C LYS A 142 2.06 -4.27 -30.26
N SER A 143 1.40 -5.42 -30.08
CA SER A 143 0.00 -5.49 -29.65
C SER A 143 -0.18 -4.97 -28.21
N ILE A 144 0.80 -5.17 -27.34
CA ILE A 144 0.80 -4.64 -25.97
C ILE A 144 1.00 -3.13 -25.96
N LEU A 145 1.93 -2.60 -26.76
CA LEU A 145 2.09 -1.15 -26.93
C LEU A 145 0.79 -0.52 -27.46
N ALA A 146 0.16 -1.14 -28.46
CA ALA A 146 -1.13 -0.70 -28.97
C ALA A 146 -2.22 -0.70 -27.88
N TYR A 147 -2.28 -1.73 -27.03
CA TYR A 147 -3.19 -1.75 -25.87
C TYR A 147 -2.91 -0.60 -24.90
N LEU A 148 -1.64 -0.38 -24.54
CA LEU A 148 -1.25 0.69 -23.63
C LEU A 148 -1.61 2.08 -24.20
N GLN A 149 -1.50 2.26 -25.51
CA GLN A 149 -1.80 3.52 -26.17
C GLN A 149 -3.29 3.73 -26.42
N GLN A 150 -3.98 2.72 -26.96
CA GLN A 150 -5.35 2.86 -27.47
C GLN A 150 -6.41 2.56 -26.40
N GLU A 151 -6.20 1.51 -25.61
CA GLU A 151 -7.14 1.13 -24.55
C GLU A 151 -6.82 1.83 -23.22
N ARG A 152 -5.53 2.03 -22.93
CA ARG A 152 -5.10 2.71 -21.68
C ARG A 152 -4.75 4.19 -21.86
N GLY A 153 -4.72 4.72 -23.07
CA GLY A 153 -4.48 6.14 -23.33
C GLY A 153 -3.08 6.65 -22.99
N LEU A 154 -2.11 5.76 -22.77
CA LEU A 154 -0.73 6.15 -22.42
C LEU A 154 0.07 6.53 -23.66
N THR A 155 0.82 7.62 -23.57
CA THR A 155 1.80 7.98 -24.59
C THR A 155 3.05 7.12 -24.48
N GLU A 156 3.82 7.03 -25.56
CA GLU A 156 5.13 6.35 -25.55
C GLU A 156 6.08 6.94 -24.49
N ALA A 157 6.09 8.27 -24.37
CA ALA A 157 6.86 9.00 -23.37
C ALA A 157 6.48 8.57 -21.94
N THR A 158 5.17 8.46 -21.63
CA THR A 158 4.72 7.97 -20.34
C THR A 158 5.11 6.50 -20.11
N ILE A 159 5.00 5.63 -21.11
CA ILE A 159 5.41 4.22 -20.99
C ILE A 159 6.92 4.12 -20.67
N HIS A 160 7.76 4.93 -21.34
CA HIS A 160 9.20 5.01 -21.06
C HIS A 160 9.50 5.60 -19.69
N GLN A 161 8.94 6.75 -19.35
CA GLN A 161 9.15 7.44 -18.07
C GLN A 161 8.75 6.55 -16.89
N ARG A 162 7.66 5.79 -17.06
CA ARG A 162 7.14 4.85 -16.05
C ARG A 162 7.81 3.48 -16.10
N SER A 163 8.79 3.30 -16.98
CA SER A 163 9.63 2.11 -17.03
C SER A 163 8.82 0.82 -17.20
N LEU A 164 7.71 0.86 -17.94
CA LEU A 164 6.85 -0.32 -18.12
C LEU A 164 7.56 -1.39 -18.94
N GLY A 165 7.27 -2.65 -18.62
CA GLY A 165 7.75 -3.82 -19.36
C GLY A 165 6.62 -4.78 -19.72
N TYR A 166 6.94 -5.81 -20.49
CA TYR A 166 6.02 -6.91 -20.78
C TYR A 166 6.74 -8.25 -20.67
N ASN A 167 6.18 -9.14 -19.87
CA ASN A 167 6.67 -10.49 -19.68
C ASN A 167 5.67 -11.47 -20.35
N PRO A 168 6.06 -12.20 -21.41
CA PRO A 168 5.10 -13.00 -22.19
C PRO A 168 4.74 -14.36 -21.56
N SER A 169 5.45 -14.79 -20.52
CA SER A 169 5.26 -16.11 -19.92
C SER A 169 5.79 -16.13 -18.49
N TRP A 170 5.45 -17.14 -17.70
CA TRP A 170 6.05 -17.34 -16.39
C TRP A 170 7.59 -17.38 -16.46
N HIS A 171 8.25 -16.37 -15.92
CA HIS A 171 9.71 -16.22 -15.97
C HIS A 171 10.31 -16.50 -14.60
N LYS A 172 11.28 -17.41 -14.50
CA LYS A 172 11.99 -17.68 -13.25
C LYS A 172 13.08 -16.63 -13.05
N THR A 173 13.00 -15.91 -11.93
CA THR A 173 14.03 -14.95 -11.52
C THR A 173 15.17 -15.65 -10.79
N ASP A 174 16.28 -14.93 -10.58
CA ASP A 174 17.42 -15.41 -9.79
C ASP A 174 17.17 -15.31 -8.27
N TYR A 175 16.06 -14.69 -7.83
CA TYR A 175 15.73 -14.56 -6.42
C TYR A 175 15.12 -15.85 -5.87
N ARG A 176 15.68 -16.36 -4.77
CA ARG A 176 15.09 -17.46 -4.00
C ARG A 176 14.21 -16.90 -2.90
N ASN A 177 12.91 -17.19 -2.98
CA ASN A 177 11.96 -16.80 -1.95
C ASN A 177 12.30 -17.56 -0.64
N PRO A 178 12.53 -16.86 0.49
CA PRO A 178 12.95 -17.48 1.74
C PRO A 178 11.86 -18.34 2.39
N ASP A 179 10.58 -17.96 2.21
CA ASP A 179 9.44 -18.68 2.81
C ASP A 179 9.20 -20.05 2.16
N THR A 180 9.48 -20.15 0.86
CA THR A 180 9.18 -21.35 0.05
C THR A 180 10.44 -22.11 -0.38
N GLY A 181 11.61 -21.49 -0.27
CA GLY A 181 12.88 -22.00 -0.79
C GLY A 181 12.95 -22.11 -2.32
N LYS A 182 11.93 -21.68 -3.06
CA LYS A 182 11.86 -21.78 -4.54
C LYS A 182 12.31 -20.48 -5.19
N LEU A 183 12.76 -20.58 -6.45
CA LEU A 183 12.98 -19.37 -7.26
C LEU A 183 11.66 -18.66 -7.48
N ALA A 184 11.63 -17.36 -7.21
CA ALA A 184 10.48 -16.51 -7.48
C ALA A 184 10.23 -16.44 -8.98
N LYS A 185 8.96 -16.45 -9.35
CA LYS A 185 8.53 -16.39 -10.75
C LYS A 185 7.79 -15.08 -10.99
N LEU A 186 8.16 -14.39 -12.05
CA LEU A 186 7.42 -13.26 -12.57
C LEU A 186 6.23 -13.78 -13.41
N PRO A 187 4.98 -13.40 -13.10
CA PRO A 187 3.81 -13.77 -13.89
C PRO A 187 3.85 -13.20 -15.30
N PRO A 188 3.16 -13.83 -16.27
CA PRO A 188 2.91 -13.22 -17.57
C PRO A 188 2.05 -11.96 -17.44
N GLY A 189 2.36 -10.92 -18.22
CA GLY A 189 1.60 -9.68 -18.25
C GLY A 189 2.45 -8.41 -18.38
N ILE A 190 1.79 -7.26 -18.26
CA ILE A 190 2.45 -5.95 -18.26
C ILE A 190 3.07 -5.72 -16.89
N VAL A 191 4.39 -5.48 -16.87
CA VAL A 191 5.20 -5.28 -15.66
C VAL A 191 5.23 -3.80 -15.31
N ILE A 192 4.82 -3.48 -14.09
CA ILE A 192 4.70 -2.13 -13.55
C ILE A 192 5.63 -2.03 -12.34
N PRO A 193 6.78 -1.32 -12.46
CA PRO A 193 7.68 -1.13 -11.33
C PRO A 193 7.14 -0.07 -10.36
N ILE A 194 7.33 -0.33 -9.06
CA ILE A 194 7.01 0.62 -7.99
C ILE A 194 8.30 0.96 -7.26
N TRP A 195 8.55 2.27 -7.17
CA TRP A 195 9.76 2.84 -6.58
C TRP A 195 9.44 3.54 -5.26
N GLU A 196 10.37 3.48 -4.32
CA GLU A 196 10.36 4.25 -3.09
C GLU A 196 11.80 4.72 -2.78
N ASN A 197 11.99 6.02 -2.62
CA ASN A 197 13.27 6.68 -2.41
C ASN A 197 14.34 6.24 -3.43
N GLY A 198 13.95 6.10 -4.71
CA GLY A 198 14.83 5.66 -5.79
C GLY A 198 15.17 4.16 -5.79
N GLN A 199 14.59 3.37 -4.88
CA GLN A 199 14.76 1.92 -4.85
C GLN A 199 13.54 1.21 -5.44
N LEU A 200 13.78 0.17 -6.23
CA LEU A 200 12.71 -0.70 -6.70
C LEU A 200 12.22 -1.53 -5.53
N VAL A 201 10.95 -1.39 -5.15
CA VAL A 201 10.38 -2.07 -3.97
C VAL A 201 9.29 -3.08 -4.31
N ALA A 202 8.71 -3.00 -5.51
CA ALA A 202 7.79 -4.00 -6.01
C ALA A 202 7.80 -4.08 -7.55
N LEU A 203 7.54 -5.29 -8.05
CA LEU A 203 7.14 -5.51 -9.43
C LEU A 203 5.71 -6.06 -9.45
N ARG A 204 4.77 -5.17 -9.77
CA ARG A 204 3.37 -5.54 -9.97
C ARG A 204 3.15 -5.92 -11.42
N VAL A 205 2.35 -6.94 -11.66
CA VAL A 205 2.08 -7.45 -13.01
C VAL A 205 0.58 -7.38 -13.27
N ARG A 206 0.19 -6.67 -14.32
CA ARG A 206 -1.14 -6.75 -14.91
C ARG A 206 -1.21 -8.00 -15.78
N CYS A 207 -1.81 -9.06 -15.24
CA CYS A 207 -1.94 -10.35 -15.92
C CYS A 207 -2.82 -10.26 -17.17
N ARG A 208 -2.60 -11.18 -18.13
CA ARG A 208 -3.32 -11.22 -19.40
C ARG A 208 -4.65 -11.94 -19.22
N VAL A 209 -5.55 -11.24 -18.54
CA VAL A 209 -6.91 -11.66 -18.21
C VAL A 209 -7.89 -10.52 -18.45
N GLY A 210 -9.18 -10.82 -18.52
CA GLY A 210 -10.23 -9.85 -18.81
C GLY A 210 -9.94 -9.05 -20.08
N THR A 211 -10.03 -7.71 -20.01
CA THR A 211 -9.86 -6.82 -21.17
C THR A 211 -8.52 -6.98 -21.89
N LEU A 212 -7.44 -7.35 -21.19
CA LEU A 212 -6.14 -7.55 -21.83
C LEU A 212 -6.11 -8.87 -22.62
N ALA A 213 -6.70 -9.94 -22.09
CA ALA A 213 -6.83 -11.21 -22.83
C ALA A 213 -7.69 -11.02 -24.09
N VAL A 214 -8.82 -10.32 -23.95
CA VAL A 214 -9.71 -9.99 -25.07
C VAL A 214 -8.98 -9.18 -26.14
N TRP A 215 -8.21 -8.16 -25.75
CA TRP A 215 -7.42 -7.36 -26.69
C TRP A 215 -6.37 -8.20 -27.45
N LEU A 216 -5.74 -9.14 -26.77
CA LEU A 216 -4.70 -9.99 -27.33
C LEU A 216 -5.24 -11.17 -28.14
N ASP A 217 -6.56 -11.38 -28.12
CA ASP A 217 -7.22 -12.54 -28.72
C ASP A 217 -6.64 -13.87 -28.21
N ILE A 218 -6.52 -13.98 -26.88
CA ILE A 218 -6.04 -15.18 -26.18
C ILE A 218 -7.00 -15.59 -25.08
N ASP A 219 -6.95 -16.87 -24.70
CA ASP A 219 -7.56 -17.33 -23.47
C ASP A 219 -6.90 -16.64 -22.25
N PRO A 220 -7.67 -16.29 -21.20
CA PRO A 220 -7.12 -15.75 -19.97
C PRO A 220 -6.04 -16.66 -19.37
N ASP A 221 -4.92 -16.09 -18.95
CA ASP A 221 -3.88 -16.86 -18.28
C ASP A 221 -4.44 -17.56 -17.02
N GLN A 222 -4.01 -18.81 -16.79
CA GLN A 222 -4.40 -19.61 -15.64
C GLN A 222 -3.20 -20.02 -14.79
N PHE A 223 -3.43 -20.40 -13.53
CA PHE A 223 -2.40 -21.04 -12.72
C PHE A 223 -2.04 -22.41 -13.30
N GLY A 224 -0.76 -22.60 -13.66
CA GLY A 224 -0.29 -23.87 -14.21
C GLY A 224 0.13 -24.93 -13.19
N SER A 225 -0.03 -24.68 -11.88
CA SER A 225 0.27 -25.64 -10.82
C SER A 225 -0.21 -25.15 -9.45
N GLY A 226 -0.47 -26.07 -8.53
CA GLY A 226 -0.74 -25.78 -7.12
C GLY A 226 -2.23 -25.80 -6.79
N ARG A 227 -2.61 -25.25 -5.65
CA ARG A 227 -4.00 -25.35 -5.14
C ARG A 227 -5.07 -24.70 -6.02
N HIS A 228 -4.66 -23.80 -6.91
CA HIS A 228 -5.52 -23.05 -7.83
C HIS A 228 -5.31 -23.47 -9.29
N GLU A 229 -4.70 -24.64 -9.54
CA GLU A 229 -4.39 -25.09 -10.90
C GLU A 229 -5.64 -25.10 -11.79
N GLY A 230 -5.53 -24.50 -12.99
CA GLY A 230 -6.63 -24.31 -13.93
C GLY A 230 -7.54 -23.12 -13.64
N GLU A 231 -7.41 -22.44 -12.50
CA GLU A 231 -8.13 -21.19 -12.23
C GLU A 231 -7.47 -20.02 -12.98
N GLU A 232 -8.29 -19.09 -13.47
CA GLU A 232 -7.83 -17.82 -14.07
C GLU A 232 -6.98 -17.02 -13.08
N LEU A 233 -5.89 -16.42 -13.57
CA LEU A 233 -5.06 -15.54 -12.75
C LEU A 233 -5.86 -14.30 -12.32
N PRO A 234 -5.62 -13.77 -11.12
CA PRO A 234 -6.20 -12.49 -10.75
C PRO A 234 -5.68 -11.38 -11.66
N LYS A 235 -6.47 -10.31 -11.79
CA LYS A 235 -6.17 -9.11 -12.60
C LYS A 235 -4.77 -8.53 -12.34
N TYR A 236 -4.28 -8.66 -11.12
CA TYR A 236 -2.92 -8.28 -10.73
C TYR A 236 -2.27 -9.33 -9.84
N LEU A 237 -0.98 -9.57 -10.08
CA LEU A 237 -0.08 -10.34 -9.23
C LEU A 237 1.19 -9.53 -8.95
N ASN A 238 2.02 -10.00 -8.02
CA ASN A 238 3.31 -9.40 -7.71
C ASN A 238 4.42 -10.43 -7.83
N LEU A 239 5.62 -9.99 -8.18
CA LEU A 239 6.81 -10.81 -7.95
C LEU A 239 6.94 -11.08 -6.45
N ALA A 240 7.10 -12.35 -6.06
CA ALA A 240 7.27 -12.70 -4.65
C ALA A 240 8.46 -11.96 -4.03
N GLY A 241 8.28 -11.43 -2.81
CA GLY A 241 9.24 -10.52 -2.17
C GLY A 241 9.01 -9.03 -2.45
N SER A 242 8.04 -8.67 -3.30
CA SER A 242 7.59 -7.27 -3.47
C SER A 242 6.98 -6.72 -2.18
N ARG A 243 7.25 -5.45 -1.86
CA ARG A 243 6.64 -4.72 -0.76
C ARG A 243 5.68 -3.66 -1.29
N LEU A 244 4.38 -3.92 -1.18
CA LEU A 244 3.32 -2.96 -1.51
C LEU A 244 2.78 -2.20 -0.29
N SER A 245 2.93 -2.75 0.92
CA SER A 245 2.34 -2.14 2.11
C SER A 245 3.08 -0.86 2.48
N GLY A 246 2.34 0.24 2.60
CA GLY A 246 2.88 1.57 2.92
C GLY A 246 3.58 2.26 1.75
N VAL A 247 3.53 1.69 0.54
CA VAL A 247 4.16 2.27 -0.66
C VAL A 247 3.09 2.81 -1.59
N LEU A 248 3.32 3.99 -2.16
CA LEU A 248 2.49 4.58 -3.21
C LEU A 248 3.17 4.44 -4.57
N PHE A 249 2.43 4.03 -5.58
CA PHE A 249 2.89 4.18 -6.95
C PHE A 249 3.09 5.67 -7.25
N ASN A 250 4.23 6.02 -7.86
CA ASN A 250 4.66 7.40 -8.06
C ASN A 250 4.87 8.21 -6.76
N GLY A 251 5.07 7.54 -5.61
CA GLY A 251 5.27 8.22 -4.32
C GLY A 251 6.48 9.16 -4.30
N ASP A 252 7.55 8.81 -5.01
CA ASP A 252 8.79 9.62 -5.10
C ASP A 252 8.58 11.00 -5.78
N ALA A 253 7.48 11.19 -6.51
CA ALA A 253 7.15 12.47 -7.12
C ALA A 253 6.39 13.42 -6.18
N VAL A 254 6.00 12.97 -4.98
CA VAL A 254 5.24 13.79 -4.03
C VAL A 254 6.17 14.82 -3.38
N VAL A 255 5.84 16.10 -3.55
CA VAL A 255 6.57 17.23 -2.96
C VAL A 255 5.74 17.86 -1.85
N SER A 256 6.37 18.07 -0.69
CA SER A 256 5.72 18.70 0.46
C SER A 256 5.15 20.07 0.10
N GLY A 257 3.91 20.33 0.53
CA GLY A 257 3.20 21.58 0.27
C GLY A 257 2.57 21.69 -1.13
N GLN A 258 2.71 20.69 -2.00
CA GLN A 258 1.99 20.65 -3.27
C GLN A 258 0.72 19.80 -3.18
N PRO A 259 -0.37 20.19 -3.88
CA PRO A 259 -1.56 19.34 -3.99
C PRO A 259 -1.22 17.98 -4.58
N VAL A 260 -1.84 16.93 -4.05
CA VAL A 260 -1.69 15.54 -4.53
C VAL A 260 -3.06 15.01 -4.97
N LEU A 261 -3.08 14.35 -6.13
CA LEU A 261 -4.24 13.57 -6.58
C LEU A 261 -4.01 12.10 -6.21
N LEU A 262 -4.95 11.53 -5.46
CA LEU A 262 -4.96 10.11 -5.08
C LEU A 262 -5.97 9.36 -5.95
N VAL A 263 -5.59 8.21 -6.47
CA VAL A 263 -6.39 7.37 -7.37
C VAL A 263 -6.25 5.89 -7.01
N GLU A 264 -7.16 5.05 -7.49
CA GLU A 264 -7.25 3.65 -7.09
C GLU A 264 -6.19 2.74 -7.73
N GLY A 265 -5.66 3.09 -8.90
CA GLY A 265 -4.77 2.21 -9.66
C GLY A 265 -3.61 2.92 -10.37
N GLU A 266 -2.59 2.15 -10.74
CA GLU A 266 -1.38 2.67 -11.37
C GLU A 266 -1.65 3.29 -12.74
N PHE A 267 -2.57 2.72 -13.54
CA PHE A 267 -2.93 3.31 -14.83
C PHE A 267 -3.62 4.66 -14.68
N ASP A 268 -4.49 4.82 -13.69
CA ASP A 268 -5.15 6.10 -13.40
C ASP A 268 -4.12 7.15 -12.99
N ALA A 269 -3.12 6.75 -12.19
CA ALA A 269 -2.04 7.63 -11.76
C ALA A 269 -1.15 8.05 -12.94
N MET A 270 -0.82 7.14 -13.86
CA MET A 270 -0.06 7.46 -15.07
C MET A 270 -0.82 8.41 -15.99
N LEU A 271 -2.13 8.18 -16.18
CA LEU A 271 -2.98 9.04 -16.99
C LEU A 271 -3.14 10.43 -16.39
N ALA A 272 -3.39 10.51 -15.09
CA ALA A 272 -3.48 11.78 -14.38
C ALA A 272 -2.19 12.58 -14.49
N ASP A 273 -1.05 11.93 -14.26
CA ASP A 273 0.27 12.56 -14.39
C ASP A 273 0.52 13.04 -15.82
N GLN A 274 0.24 12.22 -16.83
CA GLN A 274 0.36 12.58 -18.24
C GLN A 274 -0.46 13.83 -18.56
N ILE A 275 -1.72 13.90 -18.13
CA ILE A 275 -2.63 15.02 -18.45
C ILE A 275 -2.23 16.30 -17.68
N LEU A 276 -1.89 16.17 -16.40
CA LEU A 276 -1.62 17.31 -15.53
C LEU A 276 -0.23 17.92 -15.79
N ASN A 277 0.75 17.10 -16.18
CA ASN A 277 2.12 17.56 -16.43
C ASN A 277 2.44 17.81 -17.90
N ALA A 278 1.64 17.33 -18.87
CA ALA A 278 1.76 17.75 -20.27
C ALA A 278 1.60 19.27 -20.47
N ASN A 279 0.88 19.95 -19.58
CA ASN A 279 0.65 21.40 -19.64
C ASN A 279 1.71 22.25 -18.92
N ARG A 280 2.78 21.63 -18.36
CA ARG A 280 3.85 22.38 -17.69
C ARG A 280 4.96 22.83 -18.65
N ASP A 281 5.05 22.24 -19.83
CA ASP A 281 6.03 22.59 -20.87
C ASP A 281 5.49 23.58 -21.91
N ASP A 282 4.24 24.05 -21.77
CA ASP A 282 3.77 25.24 -22.47
C ASP A 282 4.19 26.48 -21.65
N PRO A 283 5.20 27.24 -22.07
CA PRO A 283 5.43 28.55 -21.47
C PRO A 283 4.19 29.38 -21.77
N ILE A 284 3.51 29.80 -20.69
CA ILE A 284 2.43 30.78 -20.76
C ILE A 284 2.88 31.94 -21.66
N ALA A 285 2.21 32.08 -22.80
CA ALA A 285 2.18 33.28 -23.62
C ALA A 285 1.22 34.31 -23.01
#